data_AF-A0A395HNS2-F1
#
_entry.id   AF-A0A395HNS2-F1
#
_cell.length_a   1.000
_cell.length_b   1.000
_cell.length_c   1.000
_cell.angle_alpha   90.00
_cell.angle_beta   90.00
_cell.angle_gamma   90.00
#
_symmetry.space_group_name_H-M   'P 1'
#
loop_
_entity.id
_entity.type
_entity.pdbx_description
1 polymer ?
#
loop_
_entity_poly.entity_id
_entity_poly.type
_entity_poly.pdbx_seq_one_letter_code
_entity_poly.pdbx_strand_id
1 'polypeptide(L)'
;MTGSIFNPQVRLLNALQAGAKPIMTFLGLPSSRPVQMVAQTGVDGIIIDCEHGHISNDAMHSSTAAITAMGVSPLVRLRMTHPDLIKRALDAEAHGIVVPMIC
;
A
#
# COMPACT_ATOMS: atom_id res chain seq x y z
N MET A 1 -2.51 14.70 -25.81
CA MET A 1 -1.14 14.20 -25.57
C MET A 1 -0.93 14.19 -24.06
N THR A 2 -1.49 13.20 -23.35
CA THR A 2 -1.28 13.05 -21.90
C THR A 2 0.09 12.39 -21.71
N GLY A 3 1.11 13.18 -21.42
CA GLY A 3 2.42 12.64 -21.07
C GLY A 3 2.28 11.72 -19.88
N SER A 4 2.74 10.48 -19.99
CA SER A 4 2.89 9.58 -18.85
C SER A 4 3.93 10.21 -17.92
N ILE A 5 3.47 10.79 -16.81
CA ILE A 5 4.36 11.28 -15.76
C ILE A 5 4.88 10.03 -15.05
N PHE A 6 6.14 9.67 -15.29
CA PHE A 6 6.80 8.57 -14.59
C PHE A 6 7.15 9.03 -13.17
N ASN A 7 6.45 8.50 -12.17
CA ASN A 7 6.79 8.67 -10.76
C ASN A 7 7.52 7.40 -10.27
N PRO A 8 8.80 7.48 -9.87
CA PRO A 8 9.53 6.31 -9.40
C PRO A 8 8.97 5.73 -8.08
N GLN A 9 8.23 6.52 -7.29
CA GLN A 9 7.64 6.07 -6.02
C GLN A 9 6.53 5.05 -6.23
N VAL A 10 5.75 5.13 -7.32
CA VAL A 10 4.67 4.18 -7.64
C VAL A 10 5.22 2.91 -8.31
N ARG A 11 6.20 2.27 -7.66
CA ARG A 11 6.92 1.07 -8.13
C ARG A 11 5.98 -0.02 -8.64
N LEU A 12 4.92 -0.34 -7.89
CA LEU A 12 3.93 -1.34 -8.29
C LEU A 12 3.22 -0.95 -9.61
N LEU A 13 2.75 0.29 -9.74
CA LEU A 13 2.05 0.74 -10.94
C LEU A 13 2.96 0.67 -12.17
N ASN A 14 4.21 1.13 -12.02
CA ASN A 14 5.20 1.07 -13.09
C ASN A 14 5.49 -0.38 -13.52
N ALA A 15 5.61 -1.30 -12.57
CA ALA A 15 5.82 -2.72 -12.85
C ALA A 15 4.62 -3.33 -13.60
N LEU A 16 3.40 -3.03 -13.16
CA LEU A 16 2.17 -3.50 -13.84
C LEU A 16 2.04 -2.93 -15.25
N GLN A 17 2.32 -1.64 -15.45
CA GLN A 17 2.30 -0.99 -16.77
C GLN A 17 3.35 -1.56 -17.72
N ALA A 18 4.51 -1.98 -17.20
CA ALA A 18 5.56 -2.65 -17.97
C ALA A 18 5.25 -4.14 -18.26
N GLY A 19 4.13 -4.69 -17.78
CA GLY A 19 3.78 -6.10 -17.93
C GLY A 19 4.61 -7.05 -17.06
N ALA A 20 5.29 -6.54 -16.04
CA ALA A 20 6.00 -7.35 -15.07
C ALA A 20 5.02 -8.06 -14.11
N LYS A 21 5.52 -9.03 -13.34
CA LYS A 21 4.76 -9.78 -12.33
C LYS A 21 5.25 -9.39 -10.94
N PRO A 22 4.80 -8.25 -10.39
CA PRO A 22 5.28 -7.77 -9.10
C PRO A 22 4.86 -8.71 -7.98
N ILE A 23 5.72 -8.85 -6.97
CA ILE A 23 5.46 -9.67 -5.79
C ILE A 23 5.08 -8.77 -4.63
N MET A 24 3.99 -9.13 -3.96
CA MET A 24 3.48 -8.39 -2.81
C MET A 24 3.18 -9.33 -1.64
N THR A 25 3.10 -8.76 -0.44
CA THR A 25 2.71 -9.51 0.77
C THR A 25 1.76 -8.70 1.65
N PHE A 26 1.04 -9.39 2.52
CA PHE A 26 0.15 -8.79 3.50
C PHE A 26 0.87 -8.50 4.82
N LEU A 27 0.47 -7.42 5.48
CA LEU A 27 0.85 -7.11 6.84
C LEU A 27 -0.37 -6.71 7.66
N GLY A 28 -0.58 -7.40 8.78
CA GLY A 28 -1.67 -7.13 9.73
C GLY A 28 -1.22 -6.70 11.13
N LEU A 29 0.08 -6.39 11.31
CA LEU A 29 0.65 -5.99 12.60
C LEU A 29 0.75 -4.46 12.73
N PRO A 30 0.33 -3.84 13.85
CA PRO A 30 0.40 -2.40 14.06
C PRO A 30 1.81 -1.95 14.47
N SER A 31 2.80 -2.22 13.62
CA SER A 31 4.18 -1.81 13.88
C SER A 31 4.93 -1.54 12.58
N SER A 32 5.74 -0.48 12.58
CA SER A 32 6.62 -0.13 11.46
C SER A 32 7.86 -1.02 11.35
N ARG A 33 8.20 -1.79 12.39
CA ARG A 33 9.38 -2.68 12.35
C ARG A 33 9.19 -3.87 11.39
N PRO A 34 8.10 -4.66 11.48
CA PRO A 34 7.81 -5.70 10.50
C PRO A 34 7.73 -5.18 9.07
N VAL A 35 7.15 -3.99 8.88
CA VAL A 35 7.10 -3.30 7.58
C VAL A 35 8.50 -3.15 6.99
N GLN A 36 9.44 -2.56 7.75
CA GLN A 36 10.80 -2.30 7.29
C GLN A 36 11.55 -3.60 6.98
N MET A 37 11.41 -4.61 7.84
CA MET A 37 12.03 -5.93 7.61
C MET A 37 11.50 -6.57 6.32
N VAL A 38 10.18 -6.54 6.10
CA VAL A 38 9.56 -7.08 4.89
C VAL A 38 9.97 -6.28 3.66
N ALA A 39 10.04 -4.96 3.74
CA ALA A 39 10.47 -4.12 2.61
C ALA A 39 11.88 -4.47 2.12
N GLN A 40 12.78 -4.89 3.02
CA GLN A 40 14.14 -5.31 2.67
C GLN A 40 14.20 -6.68 1.96
N THR A 41 13.12 -7.46 1.94
CA THR A 41 13.08 -8.76 1.25
C THR A 41 12.99 -8.65 -0.28
N GLY A 42 12.79 -7.44 -0.80
CA GLY A 42 12.74 -7.19 -2.25
C GLY A 42 11.34 -7.20 -2.86
N VAL A 43 10.28 -7.29 -2.04
CA VAL A 43 8.89 -7.15 -2.51
C VAL A 43 8.65 -5.80 -3.21
N ASP A 44 7.76 -5.80 -4.20
CA ASP A 44 7.39 -4.60 -4.96
C ASP A 44 6.30 -3.78 -4.27
N GLY A 45 5.50 -4.43 -3.43
CA GLY A 45 4.46 -3.76 -2.65
C GLY A 45 4.11 -4.49 -1.36
N ILE A 46 3.56 -3.75 -0.41
CA ILE A 46 3.08 -4.27 0.87
C ILE A 46 1.62 -3.85 1.05
N ILE A 47 0.76 -4.81 1.32
CA ILE A 47 -0.67 -4.59 1.59
C ILE A 47 -0.84 -4.46 3.10
N ILE A 48 -1.16 -3.26 3.55
CA ILE A 48 -1.59 -2.96 4.91
C ILE A 48 -3.03 -3.46 5.05
N ASP A 49 -3.21 -4.52 5.83
CA ASP A 49 -4.52 -5.13 6.05
C ASP A 49 -5.27 -4.42 7.18
N CYS A 50 -6.12 -3.46 6.83
CA CYS A 50 -7.00 -2.83 7.81
C CYS A 50 -8.29 -3.63 8.03
N GLU A 51 -8.63 -4.63 7.20
CA GLU A 51 -9.89 -5.38 7.28
C GLU A 51 -9.85 -6.47 8.34
N HIS A 52 -8.78 -7.27 8.36
CA HIS A 52 -8.60 -8.35 9.32
C HIS A 52 -7.34 -8.19 10.17
N GLY A 53 -6.43 -7.30 9.77
CA GLY A 53 -5.27 -6.95 10.59
C GLY A 53 -5.65 -6.09 11.79
N HIS A 54 -4.81 -6.13 12.81
CA HIS A 54 -4.98 -5.29 14.00
C HIS A 54 -4.38 -3.89 13.75
N ILE A 55 -4.87 -3.18 12.74
CA ILE A 55 -4.30 -1.91 12.28
C ILE A 55 -5.32 -0.76 12.44
N SER A 56 -4.96 0.22 13.26
CA SER A 56 -5.70 1.49 13.38
C SER A 56 -5.39 2.44 12.21
N ASN A 57 -6.17 3.51 12.05
CA ASN A 57 -5.88 4.51 11.00
C ASN A 57 -4.52 5.20 11.21
N ASP A 58 -4.13 5.41 12.47
CA ASP A 58 -2.85 6.02 12.82
C ASP A 58 -1.67 5.06 12.51
N ALA A 59 -1.84 3.78 12.85
CA ALA A 59 -0.87 2.74 12.50
C ALA A 59 -0.78 2.54 10.98
N MET A 60 -1.89 2.63 10.26
CA MET A 60 -1.92 2.62 8.79
C MET A 60 -1.10 3.79 8.23
N HIS A 61 -1.34 5.01 8.70
CA HIS A 61 -0.61 6.21 8.24
C HIS A 61 0.90 6.07 8.48
N SER A 62 1.29 5.66 9.69
CA SER A 62 2.69 5.40 10.04
C SER A 62 3.32 4.29 9.19
N SER A 63 2.56 3.23 8.89
CA SER A 63 3.03 2.11 8.06
C SER A 63 3.21 2.55 6.61
N THR A 64 2.28 3.33 6.05
CA THR A 64 2.38 3.85 4.69
C THR A 64 3.66 4.67 4.51
N ALA A 65 3.91 5.62 5.42
CA ALA A 65 5.13 6.43 5.40
C ALA A 65 6.41 5.57 5.50
N ALA A 66 6.40 4.54 6.35
CA ALA A 66 7.54 3.63 6.50
C ALA A 66 7.80 2.78 5.25
N ILE A 67 6.75 2.32 4.56
CA ILE A 67 6.87 1.55 3.30
C ILE A 67 7.44 2.45 2.19
N THR A 68 6.88 3.66 2.04
CA THR A 68 7.30 4.61 1.00
C THR A 68 8.77 5.03 1.19
N ALA A 69 9.21 5.24 2.44
CA ALA A 69 10.60 5.55 2.76
C ALA A 69 11.60 4.45 2.33
N MET A 70 11.13 3.21 2.19
CA MET A 70 11.92 2.06 1.72
C MET A 70 11.86 1.86 0.20
N GLY A 71 11.17 2.73 -0.56
CA GLY A 71 11.03 2.60 -2.01
C GLY A 71 10.15 1.43 -2.46
N VAL A 72 9.26 0.98 -1.59
CA VAL A 72 8.26 -0.06 -1.86
C VAL A 72 6.89 0.60 -1.98
N SER A 73 5.96 0.03 -2.75
CA SER A 73 4.60 0.59 -2.85
C SER A 73 3.72 0.17 -1.66
N PRO A 74 3.18 1.12 -0.87
CA PRO A 74 2.14 0.82 0.10
C PRO A 74 0.77 0.70 -0.56
N LEU A 75 0.06 -0.38 -0.24
CA LEU A 75 -1.34 -0.58 -0.59
C LEU A 75 -2.14 -0.71 0.68
N VAL A 76 -3.34 -0.13 0.72
CA VAL A 76 -4.23 -0.25 1.89
C VAL A 76 -5.44 -1.08 1.50
N ARG A 77 -5.64 -2.19 2.22
CA ARG A 77 -6.89 -2.96 2.16
C ARG A 77 -7.87 -2.39 3.17
N LEU A 78 -8.99 -1.86 2.68
CA LEU A 78 -9.97 -1.16 3.51
C LEU A 78 -10.79 -2.14 4.36
N ARG A 79 -11.30 -1.66 5.51
CA ARG A 79 -12.25 -2.41 6.36
C ARG A 79 -13.57 -2.73 5.66
N MET A 80 -14.00 -1.84 4.80
CA MET A 80 -15.23 -1.91 4.01
C MET A 80 -15.18 -0.82 2.94
N THR A 81 -16.05 -0.92 1.95
CA THR A 81 -16.18 0.08 0.89
C THR A 81 -16.94 1.30 1.39
N HIS A 82 -16.24 2.22 2.04
CA HIS A 82 -16.81 3.49 2.54
C HIS A 82 -15.97 4.69 2.09
N PRO A 83 -16.57 5.79 1.57
CA PRO A 83 -15.84 6.94 1.05
C PRO A 83 -14.83 7.54 2.04
N ASP A 84 -15.19 7.64 3.32
CA ASP A 84 -14.28 8.17 4.35
C ASP A 84 -13.01 7.32 4.54
N LEU A 85 -13.12 6.00 4.38
CA LEU A 85 -11.96 5.11 4.50
C LEU A 85 -11.06 5.21 3.26
N ILE A 86 -11.66 5.36 2.07
CA ILE A 86 -10.94 5.65 0.83
C ILE A 86 -10.17 6.96 0.99
N LYS A 87 -10.84 8.03 1.42
CA LYS A 87 -10.22 9.34 1.63
C LYS A 87 -9.06 9.26 2.61
N ARG A 88 -9.23 8.63 3.76
CA ARG A 88 -8.17 8.46 4.76
C ARG A 88 -6.98 7.65 4.23
N ALA A 89 -7.21 6.62 3.43
CA ALA A 89 -6.13 5.85 2.82
C ALA A 89 -5.34 6.69 1.81
N LEU A 90 -6.03 7.51 0.99
CA LEU A 90 -5.40 8.41 0.03
C LEU A 90 -4.65 9.57 0.72
N ASP A 91 -5.24 10.16 1.76
CA ASP A 91 -4.60 11.20 2.58
C ASP A 91 -3.36 10.66 3.32
N ALA A 92 -3.28 9.34 3.52
CA ALA A 92 -2.11 8.66 4.04
C ALA A 92 -1.07 8.30 2.97
N GLU A 93 -1.25 8.75 1.72
CA GLU A 93 -0.36 8.50 0.58
C GLU A 93 -0.30 7.03 0.14
N ALA A 94 -1.39 6.28 0.29
CA ALA A 94 -1.46 4.94 -0.28
C ALA A 94 -1.32 5.00 -1.81
N HIS A 95 -0.39 4.23 -2.39
CA HIS A 95 -0.21 4.14 -3.84
C HIS A 95 -1.35 3.35 -4.51
N GLY A 96 -2.07 2.53 -3.74
CA GLY A 96 -3.19 1.76 -4.22
C GLY A 96 -4.14 1.35 -3.09
N ILE A 97 -5.38 1.05 -3.47
CA ILE A 97 -6.43 0.62 -2.55
C ILE A 97 -6.88 -0.79 -2.95
N VAL A 98 -6.93 -1.70 -1.98
CA VAL A 98 -7.55 -3.01 -2.13
C VAL A 98 -8.94 -2.94 -1.51
N VAL A 99 -9.97 -3.02 -2.37
CA VAL A 99 -11.36 -2.90 -1.93
C VAL A 99 -11.91 -4.30 -1.64
N PRO A 100 -12.39 -4.56 -0.42
CA PRO A 100 -12.97 -5.86 -0.09
C PRO A 100 -14.38 -6.02 -0.69
N MET A 101 -14.78 -7.28 -0.92
CA MET A 101 -16.17 -7.67 -1.18
C MET A 101 -16.86 -6.86 -2.31
N ILE A 102 -16.21 -6.72 -3.47
CA ILE A 102 -16.84 -6.19 -4.68
C ILE A 102 -17.71 -7.28 -5.32
N CYS A 103 -19.02 -7.04 -5.43
CA CYS A 103 -19.97 -7.92 -6.09
C CYS A 103 -20.76 -7.17 -7.17
#